data_AF-A0A7C5ZTC5-F1
#
_entry.id   AF-A0A7C5ZTC5-F1
#
_cell.length_a   1.000
_cell.length_b   1.000
_cell.length_c   1.000
_cell.angle_alpha   90.00
_cell.angle_beta   90.00
_cell.angle_gamma   90.00
#
_symmetry.space_group_name_H-M   'P 1'
#
loop_
_entity.id
_entity.type
_entity.pdbx_description
1 polymer ?
#
loop_
_entity_poly.entity_id
_entity_poly.type
_entity_poly.pdbx_seq_one_letter_code
_entity_poly.pdbx_strand_id
1 'polypeptide(L)'
;MNRSLSEIIDRTRQYAMQKLELAAITFGTYNFRDVDFFNEIENGQKFNSHKQVAEYFIERSSPKIYLTHSELLDVAQLTSERFPDIANAAIKRARQITNRKILLFGKYELHYSDQVPNWHYDSFTNNILPQIHWSRIELTNSFSQGNKKFVWELNRHQYLLILGQAYLLTRERVFADVFLRHLSDWLTNNPPKIGVNWSSSLEISFRSLSWIWLTNYFQDVLATHPDIYLEMLKTLFLNGTHIERYLSTYHSPNTHLTGEALALYAIGSFFYESDKARRWADLGYRVLLDALTFQVLNDGGYCEQSTHYHRYTVDFYTDLLLIRQRQNLPNDDVLFSKLRKLYDFLLFTTLPNGHTPLIGDDDGGQHYDFDFRELSDFRPTISVGAVIFKSPELKFIARQVTGRLIWLLGRTGVEQFEALETHEPQIKTQYFPSVGYLTTRNGWTTDSCFLLIDCGKHGFLNGGHAHADALSFVFSDGEDAIFIDPGTYTYSADDELRNIFRSHSSHNCFVIDKDEFSKPQGPFSWEYYSDGHLLEYQDSGTKLYFRGTIAADVPRKFEYERIIEFYYGCELLIQDIVSKPSQFFFSQYFILSPHLICSLNGNAILIARRDFNNEVIGTMEFSIDTDNDFTYAD
;
A
#
# COMPACT_ATOMS: atom_id res chain seq x y z
N MET A 1 4.79 -12.17 -28.05
CA MET A 1 5.80 -11.62 -27.12
C MET A 1 6.93 -12.62 -26.96
N ASN A 2 8.17 -12.23 -27.29
CA ASN A 2 9.36 -13.04 -27.00
C ASN A 2 9.66 -12.95 -25.51
N ARG A 3 9.37 -14.02 -24.77
CA ARG A 3 9.77 -14.14 -23.35
C ARG A 3 11.29 -14.24 -23.25
N SER A 4 11.88 -13.64 -22.22
CA SER A 4 13.33 -13.77 -21.98
C SER A 4 13.68 -15.21 -21.60
N LEU A 5 14.92 -15.63 -21.88
CA LEU A 5 15.39 -16.96 -21.48
C LEU A 5 15.36 -17.14 -19.95
N SER A 6 15.68 -16.08 -19.19
CA SER A 6 15.61 -16.08 -17.74
C SER A 6 14.18 -16.30 -17.23
N GLU A 7 13.19 -15.63 -17.81
CA GLU A 7 11.77 -15.84 -17.47
C GLU A 7 11.33 -17.29 -17.73
N ILE A 8 11.71 -17.87 -18.87
CA ILE A 8 11.37 -19.25 -19.22
C ILE A 8 11.99 -20.24 -18.23
N ILE A 9 13.27 -20.04 -17.88
CA ILE A 9 13.97 -20.88 -16.91
C ILE A 9 13.28 -20.80 -15.56
N ASP A 10 12.97 -19.61 -15.07
CA ASP A 10 12.37 -19.42 -13.75
C ASP A 10 10.97 -20.03 -13.69
N ARG A 11 10.11 -19.74 -14.68
CA ARG A 11 8.79 -20.38 -14.83
C ARG A 11 8.86 -21.90 -14.81
N THR A 12 9.80 -22.47 -15.58
CA THR A 12 9.96 -23.92 -15.66
C THR A 12 10.38 -24.51 -14.31
N ARG A 13 11.31 -23.83 -13.61
CA ARG A 13 11.74 -24.21 -12.27
C ARG A 13 10.58 -24.14 -11.28
N GLN A 14 9.84 -23.04 -11.23
CA GLN A 14 8.70 -22.87 -10.32
C GLN A 14 7.62 -23.94 -10.59
N TYR A 15 7.30 -24.20 -11.86
CA TYR A 15 6.35 -25.24 -12.24
C TYR A 15 6.81 -26.65 -11.84
N ALA A 16 8.08 -26.98 -12.06
CA ALA A 16 8.62 -28.28 -11.66
C ALA A 16 8.58 -28.47 -10.13
N MET A 17 8.97 -27.44 -9.36
CA MET A 17 8.90 -27.47 -7.90
C MET A 17 7.46 -27.62 -7.40
N GLN A 18 6.51 -26.92 -8.02
CA GLN A 18 5.09 -27.03 -7.70
C GLN A 18 4.57 -28.46 -7.92
N LYS A 19 4.96 -29.13 -9.01
CA LYS A 19 4.55 -30.52 -9.26
C LYS A 19 5.18 -31.51 -8.29
N LEU A 20 6.44 -31.30 -7.92
CA LEU A 20 7.12 -32.12 -6.91
C LEU A 20 6.48 -31.97 -5.53
N GLU A 21 6.15 -30.73 -5.11
CA GLU A 21 5.46 -30.45 -3.84
C GLU A 21 4.06 -31.10 -3.83
N LEU A 22 3.29 -30.94 -4.91
CA LEU A 22 1.97 -31.56 -5.06
C LEU A 22 2.05 -33.09 -4.96
N ALA A 23 3.03 -33.71 -5.63
CA ALA A 23 3.23 -35.16 -5.57
C ALA A 23 3.58 -35.60 -4.13
N ALA A 24 4.52 -34.91 -3.48
CA ALA A 24 4.92 -35.24 -2.11
C ALA A 24 3.74 -35.16 -1.12
N ILE A 25 2.88 -34.15 -1.27
CA ILE A 25 1.66 -34.02 -0.46
C ILE A 25 0.66 -35.13 -0.77
N THR A 26 0.44 -35.43 -2.05
CA THR A 26 -0.51 -36.47 -2.48
C THR A 26 -0.11 -37.86 -1.97
N PHE A 27 1.19 -38.14 -1.89
CA PHE A 27 1.72 -39.42 -1.38
C PHE A 27 2.04 -39.40 0.11
N GLY A 28 1.72 -38.32 0.84
CA GLY A 28 1.97 -38.21 2.28
C GLY A 28 3.46 -38.18 2.67
N THR A 29 4.35 -37.81 1.74
CA THR A 29 5.80 -37.72 1.97
C THR A 29 6.28 -36.30 2.24
N TYR A 30 5.40 -35.31 2.11
CA TYR A 30 5.69 -33.94 2.53
C TYR A 30 5.60 -33.82 4.05
N ASN A 31 6.74 -33.86 4.73
CA ASN A 31 6.84 -33.72 6.17
C ASN A 31 8.07 -32.90 6.54
N PHE A 32 7.88 -31.82 7.31
CA PHE A 32 8.96 -31.02 7.88
C PHE A 32 8.93 -31.20 9.40
N ARG A 33 9.75 -32.15 9.87
CA ARG A 33 9.75 -32.58 11.28
C ARG A 33 10.60 -31.66 12.12
N ASP A 34 10.46 -31.75 13.43
CA ASP A 34 11.25 -30.93 14.36
C ASP A 34 12.75 -31.14 14.16
N VAL A 35 13.19 -32.39 13.95
CA VAL A 35 14.60 -32.69 13.66
C VAL A 35 15.11 -32.01 12.39
N ASP A 36 14.26 -31.88 11.36
CA ASP A 36 14.64 -31.24 10.11
C ASP A 36 14.83 -29.72 10.35
N PHE A 37 13.95 -29.11 11.16
CA PHE A 37 14.10 -27.72 11.57
C PHE A 37 15.29 -27.48 12.50
N PHE A 38 15.49 -28.34 13.51
CA PHE A 38 16.60 -28.23 14.46
C PHE A 38 17.95 -28.28 13.74
N ASN A 39 18.09 -29.15 12.74
CA ASN A 39 19.29 -29.24 11.92
C ASN A 39 19.53 -27.95 11.10
N GLU A 40 18.47 -27.28 10.63
CA GLU A 40 18.60 -26.03 9.88
C GLU A 40 19.09 -24.87 10.76
N ILE A 41 18.74 -24.86 12.05
CA ILE A 41 19.12 -23.79 12.99
C ILE A 41 20.31 -24.18 13.90
N GLU A 42 20.91 -25.35 13.71
CA GLU A 42 22.06 -25.84 14.49
C GLU A 42 23.32 -25.02 14.16
N ASN A 43 23.57 -23.95 14.91
CA ASN A 43 24.77 -23.13 14.78
C ASN A 43 25.71 -23.33 15.97
N GLY A 44 26.35 -24.51 16.02
CA GLY A 44 27.25 -24.89 17.12
C GLY A 44 26.55 -25.27 18.44
N GLN A 45 25.21 -25.27 18.47
CA GLN A 45 24.37 -25.70 19.59
C GLN A 45 23.32 -26.71 19.11
N LYS A 46 23.27 -27.88 19.74
CA LYS A 46 22.26 -28.92 19.47
C LYS A 46 20.96 -28.64 20.22
N PHE A 47 19.86 -28.65 19.48
CA PHE A 47 18.51 -28.60 20.04
C PHE A 47 17.89 -30.00 20.10
N ASN A 48 17.35 -30.38 21.25
CA ASN A 48 16.74 -31.70 21.46
C ASN A 48 15.29 -31.61 21.98
N SER A 49 14.74 -30.41 22.16
CA SER A 49 13.39 -30.20 22.65
C SER A 49 12.84 -28.84 22.22
N HIS A 50 11.50 -28.73 22.20
CA HIS A 50 10.80 -27.48 21.87
C HIS A 50 11.18 -26.36 22.84
N LYS A 51 11.29 -26.70 24.13
CA LYS A 51 11.68 -25.77 25.19
C LYS A 51 13.05 -25.13 24.94
N GLN A 52 14.05 -25.92 24.55
CA GLN A 52 15.39 -25.40 24.26
C GLN A 52 15.41 -24.42 23.08
N VAL A 53 14.63 -24.70 22.02
CA VAL A 53 14.50 -23.79 20.88
C VAL A 53 13.78 -22.51 21.30
N ALA A 54 12.66 -22.64 22.03
CA ALA A 54 11.92 -21.48 22.53
C ALA A 54 12.81 -20.58 23.40
N GLU A 55 13.50 -21.16 24.40
CA GLU A 55 14.44 -20.44 25.27
C GLU A 55 15.52 -19.73 24.44
N TYR A 56 16.13 -20.41 23.48
CA TYR A 56 17.13 -19.80 22.60
C TYR A 56 16.61 -18.57 21.84
N PHE A 57 15.45 -18.68 21.18
CA PHE A 57 14.88 -17.57 20.39
C PHE A 57 14.37 -16.42 21.26
N ILE A 58 13.99 -16.69 22.52
CA ILE A 58 13.57 -15.66 23.48
C ILE A 58 14.77 -14.94 24.09
N GLU A 59 15.82 -15.68 24.46
CA GLU A 59 16.97 -15.14 25.17
C GLU A 59 18.00 -14.50 24.23
N ARG A 60 18.00 -14.84 22.94
CA ARG A 60 18.98 -14.28 21.99
C ARG A 60 18.81 -12.76 21.86
N SER A 61 19.93 -12.05 21.96
CA SER A 61 19.99 -10.59 21.83
C SER A 61 20.28 -10.12 20.40
N SER A 62 20.57 -11.05 19.49
CA SER A 62 20.92 -10.81 18.09
C SER A 62 20.43 -11.98 17.22
N PRO A 63 20.00 -11.73 15.98
CA PRO A 63 19.87 -10.42 15.33
C PRO A 63 18.61 -9.67 15.79
N LYS A 64 18.69 -8.33 15.82
CA LYS A 64 17.54 -7.47 16.11
C LYS A 64 16.89 -7.07 14.79
N ILE A 65 15.69 -7.59 14.53
CA ILE A 65 14.90 -7.22 13.34
C ILE A 65 14.05 -5.99 13.65
N TYR A 66 13.27 -6.05 14.73
CA TYR A 66 12.44 -4.98 15.24
C TYR A 66 12.81 -4.61 16.68
N LEU A 67 12.08 -3.66 17.27
CA LEU A 67 12.18 -3.34 18.70
C LEU A 67 12.05 -4.62 19.54
N THR A 68 12.93 -4.77 20.52
CA THR A 68 12.91 -5.86 21.49
C THR A 68 11.70 -5.76 22.41
N HIS A 69 11.34 -6.84 23.10
CA HIS A 69 10.24 -6.83 24.07
C HIS A 69 10.41 -5.74 25.13
N SER A 70 11.62 -5.55 25.65
CA SER A 70 11.90 -4.50 26.64
C SER A 70 11.71 -3.09 26.07
N GLU A 71 12.17 -2.83 24.84
CA GLU A 71 11.94 -1.53 24.19
C GLU A 71 10.45 -1.31 23.92
N LEU A 72 9.71 -2.37 23.60
CA LEU A 72 8.27 -2.30 23.36
C LEU A 72 7.45 -2.03 24.62
N LEU A 73 7.89 -2.50 25.78
CA LEU A 73 7.30 -2.13 27.07
C LEU A 73 7.50 -0.64 27.35
N ASP A 74 8.69 -0.09 27.05
CA ASP A 74 8.95 1.35 27.15
C ASP A 74 8.08 2.14 26.15
N VAL A 75 7.93 1.66 24.92
CA VAL A 75 7.02 2.24 23.92
C VAL A 75 5.58 2.24 24.41
N ALA A 76 5.10 1.14 24.99
CA ALA A 76 3.74 1.06 25.51
C ALA A 76 3.51 2.03 26.68
N GLN A 77 4.49 2.14 27.58
CA GLN A 77 4.44 3.12 28.67
C GLN A 77 4.41 4.55 28.12
N LEU A 78 5.34 4.90 27.22
CA LEU A 78 5.41 6.20 26.55
C LEU A 78 4.09 6.56 25.86
N THR A 79 3.51 5.61 25.12
CA THR A 79 2.25 5.80 24.39
C THR A 79 1.11 6.08 25.35
N SER A 80 1.01 5.31 26.44
CA SER A 80 -0.06 5.48 27.44
C SER A 80 0.04 6.81 28.17
N GLU A 81 1.26 7.25 28.50
CA GLU A 81 1.50 8.47 29.27
C GLU A 81 1.35 9.75 28.44
N ARG A 82 1.81 9.73 27.17
CA ARG A 82 1.93 10.96 26.36
C ARG A 82 0.96 11.01 25.17
N PHE A 83 0.47 9.88 24.70
CA PHE A 83 -0.38 9.78 23.51
C PHE A 83 -1.63 8.91 23.79
N PRO A 84 -2.45 9.26 24.79
CA PRO A 84 -3.56 8.44 25.25
C PRO A 84 -4.58 8.15 24.15
N ASP A 85 -4.79 9.04 23.18
CA ASP A 85 -5.70 8.80 22.06
C ASP A 85 -5.24 7.65 21.16
N ILE A 86 -3.94 7.56 20.88
CA ILE A 86 -3.35 6.46 20.11
C ILE A 86 -3.46 5.15 20.89
N ALA A 87 -3.14 5.17 22.19
CA ALA A 87 -3.28 3.99 23.06
C ALA A 87 -4.74 3.51 23.11
N ASN A 88 -5.68 4.42 23.35
CA ASN A 88 -7.10 4.13 23.46
C ASN A 88 -7.68 3.60 22.14
N ALA A 89 -7.23 4.11 20.99
CA ALA A 89 -7.63 3.60 19.69
C ALA A 89 -7.21 2.13 19.49
N ALA A 90 -5.94 1.80 19.78
CA ALA A 90 -5.44 0.42 19.74
C ALA A 90 -6.20 -0.51 20.69
N ILE A 91 -6.42 -0.08 21.94
CA ILE A 91 -7.17 -0.86 22.93
C ILE A 91 -8.61 -1.08 22.47
N LYS A 92 -9.31 -0.02 22.02
CA LYS A 92 -10.69 -0.12 21.51
C LYS A 92 -10.78 -1.11 20.35
N ARG A 93 -9.83 -1.05 19.42
CA ARG A 93 -9.76 -1.95 18.27
C ARG A 93 -9.50 -3.40 18.69
N ALA A 94 -8.58 -3.62 19.64
CA ALA A 94 -8.32 -4.93 20.22
C ALA A 94 -9.54 -5.51 20.94
N ARG A 95 -10.33 -4.69 21.65
CA ARG A 95 -11.57 -5.14 22.29
C ARG A 95 -12.61 -5.63 21.29
N GLN A 96 -12.72 -4.97 20.13
CA GLN A 96 -13.59 -5.47 19.06
C GLN A 96 -13.17 -6.88 18.62
N ILE A 97 -11.86 -7.12 18.49
CA ILE A 97 -11.32 -8.45 18.14
C ILE A 97 -11.67 -9.47 19.24
N THR A 98 -11.53 -9.13 20.52
CA THR A 98 -11.93 -10.01 21.64
C THR A 98 -13.44 -10.30 21.65
N ASN A 99 -14.24 -9.38 21.11
CA ASN A 99 -15.68 -9.53 20.91
C ASN A 99 -16.03 -10.10 19.53
N ARG A 100 -15.10 -10.83 18.91
CA ARG A 100 -15.28 -11.57 17.64
C ARG A 100 -15.61 -10.71 16.43
N LYS A 101 -15.09 -9.48 16.43
CA LYS A 101 -15.21 -8.52 15.35
C LYS A 101 -13.83 -8.08 14.90
N ILE A 102 -13.39 -8.61 13.76
CA ILE A 102 -12.19 -8.15 13.05
C ILE A 102 -12.65 -7.18 11.97
N LEU A 103 -11.84 -6.18 11.62
CA LEU A 103 -12.16 -5.36 10.45
C LEU A 103 -11.00 -5.34 9.47
N LEU A 104 -11.34 -5.70 8.24
CA LEU A 104 -10.47 -5.99 7.11
C LEU A 104 -10.38 -4.75 6.23
N PHE A 105 -9.19 -4.43 5.71
CA PHE A 105 -8.95 -3.21 4.91
C PHE A 105 -9.38 -1.92 5.62
N GLY A 106 -9.36 -1.91 6.96
CA GLY A 106 -9.77 -0.75 7.77
C GLY A 106 -11.26 -0.38 7.69
N LYS A 107 -12.11 -1.11 6.95
CA LYS A 107 -13.53 -0.74 6.76
C LYS A 107 -14.55 -1.88 6.79
N TYR A 108 -14.17 -3.12 6.46
CA TYR A 108 -15.14 -4.22 6.36
C TYR A 108 -15.15 -5.08 7.61
N GLU A 109 -16.32 -5.24 8.24
CA GLU A 109 -16.45 -6.01 9.46
C GLU A 109 -16.61 -7.50 9.20
N LEU A 110 -15.67 -8.30 9.70
CA LEU A 110 -15.77 -9.75 9.81
C LEU A 110 -16.23 -10.12 11.22
N HIS A 111 -17.42 -10.71 11.29
CA HIS A 111 -17.98 -11.29 12.51
C HIS A 111 -17.88 -12.82 12.45
N TYR A 112 -17.57 -13.47 13.56
CA TYR A 112 -17.50 -14.93 13.63
C TYR A 112 -18.17 -15.47 14.91
N SER A 113 -18.86 -16.59 14.79
CA SER A 113 -19.66 -17.19 15.88
C SER A 113 -18.82 -18.00 16.86
N ASP A 114 -17.76 -18.64 16.36
CA ASP A 114 -16.89 -19.51 17.15
C ASP A 114 -15.84 -18.70 17.94
N GLN A 115 -14.99 -19.39 18.68
CA GLN A 115 -13.89 -18.74 19.41
C GLN A 115 -12.73 -18.30 18.50
N VAL A 116 -12.77 -18.68 17.22
CA VAL A 116 -11.80 -18.40 16.16
C VAL A 116 -12.53 -18.12 14.84
N PRO A 117 -11.98 -17.30 13.94
CA PRO A 117 -12.56 -17.11 12.61
C PRO A 117 -12.28 -18.32 11.70
N ASN A 118 -13.09 -18.51 10.66
CA ASN A 118 -12.80 -19.49 9.61
C ASN A 118 -11.76 -18.93 8.64
N TRP A 119 -10.56 -19.52 8.62
CA TRP A 119 -9.40 -19.06 7.85
C TRP A 119 -9.55 -19.18 6.32
N HIS A 120 -10.58 -19.87 5.84
CA HIS A 120 -10.86 -20.08 4.42
C HIS A 120 -12.20 -19.47 4.00
N TYR A 121 -12.88 -18.74 4.90
CA TYR A 121 -14.17 -18.11 4.63
C TYR A 121 -14.01 -16.72 4.05
N ASP A 122 -14.58 -16.51 2.86
CA ASP A 122 -14.76 -15.20 2.27
C ASP A 122 -16.09 -14.58 2.73
N SER A 123 -15.97 -13.53 3.56
CA SER A 123 -17.12 -12.77 4.06
C SER A 123 -17.83 -11.92 3.00
N PHE A 124 -17.19 -11.67 1.86
CA PHE A 124 -17.79 -10.84 0.80
C PHE A 124 -18.77 -11.63 -0.05
N THR A 125 -18.39 -12.82 -0.52
CA THR A 125 -19.30 -13.68 -1.31
C THR A 125 -19.98 -14.77 -0.50
N ASN A 126 -19.71 -14.87 0.81
CA ASN A 126 -20.23 -15.92 1.69
C ASN A 126 -19.87 -17.35 1.20
N ASN A 127 -18.60 -17.56 0.82
CA ASN A 127 -18.08 -18.86 0.34
C ASN A 127 -16.92 -19.35 1.21
N ILE A 128 -16.67 -20.66 1.20
CA ILE A 128 -15.50 -21.27 1.83
C ILE A 128 -14.59 -21.84 0.74
N LEU A 129 -13.34 -21.38 0.70
CA LEU A 129 -12.37 -21.84 -0.30
C LEU A 129 -11.83 -23.25 0.01
N PRO A 130 -11.47 -24.03 -1.02
CA PRO A 130 -11.08 -25.42 -0.86
C PRO A 130 -9.72 -25.59 -0.17
N GLN A 131 -9.65 -26.56 0.74
CA GLN A 131 -8.42 -26.98 1.42
C GLN A 131 -7.69 -28.07 0.64
N ILE A 132 -7.23 -27.72 -0.56
CA ILE A 132 -6.41 -28.57 -1.44
C ILE A 132 -5.03 -27.94 -1.63
N HIS A 133 -4.09 -28.63 -2.27
CA HIS A 133 -2.80 -28.02 -2.61
C HIS A 133 -3.01 -26.69 -3.33
N TRP A 134 -2.33 -25.64 -2.86
CA TRP A 134 -2.56 -24.25 -3.27
C TRP A 134 -2.60 -24.05 -4.80
N SER A 135 -1.78 -24.80 -5.54
CA SER A 135 -1.69 -24.70 -6.99
C SER A 135 -2.89 -25.23 -7.77
N ARG A 136 -3.80 -25.93 -7.08
CA ARG A 136 -5.03 -26.49 -7.66
C ARG A 136 -6.25 -25.62 -7.39
N ILE A 137 -6.08 -24.54 -6.62
CA ILE A 137 -7.15 -23.58 -6.33
C ILE A 137 -7.26 -22.66 -7.54
N GLU A 138 -8.45 -22.59 -8.14
CA GLU A 138 -8.72 -21.69 -9.25
C GLU A 138 -8.95 -20.28 -8.71
N LEU A 139 -7.90 -19.46 -8.76
CA LEU A 139 -7.94 -18.08 -8.28
C LEU A 139 -8.44 -17.08 -9.34
N THR A 140 -8.92 -17.57 -10.48
CA THR A 140 -9.41 -16.76 -11.61
C THR A 140 -10.83 -16.28 -11.31
N ASN A 141 -10.97 -14.96 -11.05
CA ASN A 141 -12.09 -14.00 -11.07
C ASN A 141 -13.57 -14.44 -11.06
N SER A 142 -13.90 -15.69 -10.78
CA SER A 142 -15.29 -16.12 -10.67
C SER A 142 -15.74 -16.01 -9.22
N PHE A 143 -16.70 -15.10 -8.97
CA PHE A 143 -17.46 -15.01 -7.72
C PHE A 143 -18.03 -16.35 -7.24
N SER A 144 -18.17 -17.31 -8.15
CA SER A 144 -18.64 -18.66 -7.87
C SER A 144 -17.72 -19.46 -6.92
N GLN A 145 -16.45 -19.08 -6.76
CA GLN A 145 -15.53 -19.74 -5.80
C GLN A 145 -15.11 -18.84 -4.62
N GLY A 146 -15.47 -17.56 -4.65
CA GLY A 146 -15.25 -16.58 -3.58
C GLY A 146 -14.09 -15.59 -3.80
N ASN A 147 -14.14 -14.47 -3.07
CA ASN A 147 -13.18 -13.39 -3.13
C ASN A 147 -11.98 -13.66 -2.19
N LYS A 148 -10.90 -14.15 -2.79
CA LYS A 148 -9.63 -14.45 -2.11
C LYS A 148 -9.02 -13.28 -1.32
N LYS A 149 -9.30 -12.01 -1.67
CA LYS A 149 -8.69 -10.85 -1.00
C LYS A 149 -9.10 -10.75 0.47
N PHE A 150 -10.39 -10.95 0.79
CA PHE A 150 -10.87 -10.88 2.18
C PHE A 150 -10.30 -12.00 3.04
N VAL A 151 -10.15 -13.18 2.44
CA VAL A 151 -9.49 -14.31 3.10
C VAL A 151 -8.03 -14.00 3.35
N TRP A 152 -7.31 -13.50 2.34
CA TRP A 152 -5.91 -13.15 2.49
C TRP A 152 -5.69 -12.05 3.52
N GLU A 153 -6.47 -10.98 3.51
CA GLU A 153 -6.37 -9.88 4.49
C GLU A 153 -6.48 -10.36 5.93
N LEU A 154 -7.44 -11.26 6.24
CA LEU A 154 -7.52 -11.90 7.56
C LEU A 154 -6.23 -12.66 7.88
N ASN A 155 -5.73 -13.43 6.90
CA ASN A 155 -4.59 -14.33 7.03
C ASN A 155 -3.21 -13.64 6.87
N ARG A 156 -3.16 -12.32 6.64
CA ARG A 156 -1.98 -11.47 6.86
C ARG A 156 -1.67 -11.34 8.35
N HIS A 157 -2.64 -11.63 9.22
CA HIS A 157 -2.49 -11.59 10.68
C HIS A 157 -2.05 -10.24 11.26
N GLN A 158 -2.19 -9.15 10.50
CA GLN A 158 -1.90 -7.81 10.99
C GLN A 158 -2.82 -7.41 12.16
N TYR A 159 -4.06 -7.93 12.21
CA TYR A 159 -4.94 -7.71 13.35
C TYR A 159 -4.40 -8.32 14.67
N LEU A 160 -3.50 -9.31 14.61
CA LEU A 160 -2.82 -9.82 15.81
C LEU A 160 -1.83 -8.81 16.37
N LEU A 161 -1.25 -7.93 15.53
CA LEU A 161 -0.41 -6.83 16.00
C LEU A 161 -1.19 -5.87 16.88
N ILE A 162 -2.46 -5.62 16.54
CA ILE A 162 -3.38 -4.79 17.34
C ILE A 162 -3.62 -5.41 18.72
N LEU A 163 -3.81 -6.74 18.79
CA LEU A 163 -3.90 -7.45 20.06
C LEU A 163 -2.61 -7.31 20.87
N GLY A 164 -1.44 -7.38 20.23
CA GLY A 164 -0.17 -7.24 20.92
C GLY A 164 0.13 -5.81 21.36
N GLN A 165 -0.25 -4.78 20.60
CA GLN A 165 -0.22 -3.38 21.07
C GLN A 165 -1.06 -3.24 22.34
N ALA A 166 -2.32 -3.69 22.32
CA ALA A 166 -3.19 -3.62 23.50
C ALA A 166 -2.69 -4.45 24.68
N TYR A 167 -2.10 -5.62 24.43
CA TYR A 167 -1.47 -6.44 25.46
C TYR A 167 -0.29 -5.71 26.12
N LEU A 168 0.59 -5.07 25.35
CA LEU A 168 1.70 -4.31 25.90
C LEU A 168 1.22 -3.07 26.67
N LEU A 169 0.21 -2.37 26.16
CA LEU A 169 -0.37 -1.16 26.77
C LEU A 169 -1.08 -1.44 28.10
N THR A 170 -1.80 -2.56 28.21
CA THR A 170 -2.70 -2.84 29.34
C THR A 170 -2.24 -3.98 30.24
N ARG A 171 -1.40 -4.87 29.71
CA ARG A 171 -1.00 -6.17 30.30
C ARG A 171 -2.18 -7.10 30.60
N GLU A 172 -3.35 -6.85 30.01
CA GLU A 172 -4.52 -7.69 30.21
C GLU A 172 -4.41 -9.01 29.45
N ARG A 173 -4.63 -10.11 30.17
CA ARG A 173 -4.42 -11.46 29.66
C ARG A 173 -5.35 -11.84 28.51
N VAL A 174 -6.55 -11.25 28.44
CA VAL A 174 -7.54 -11.56 27.39
C VAL A 174 -6.99 -11.36 25.97
N PHE A 175 -6.12 -10.36 25.76
CA PHE A 175 -5.53 -10.12 24.45
C PHE A 175 -4.52 -11.22 24.06
N ALA A 176 -3.70 -11.65 25.02
CA ALA A 176 -2.76 -12.76 24.85
C ALA A 176 -3.48 -14.09 24.63
N ASP A 177 -4.58 -14.34 25.35
CA ASP A 177 -5.36 -15.58 25.21
C ASP A 177 -6.04 -15.69 23.85
N VAL A 178 -6.54 -14.58 23.30
CA VAL A 178 -7.09 -14.55 21.93
C VAL A 178 -5.98 -14.76 20.90
N PHE A 179 -4.82 -14.11 21.07
CA PHE A 179 -3.65 -14.34 20.21
C PHE A 179 -3.24 -15.82 20.17
N LEU A 180 -3.04 -16.45 21.32
CA LEU A 180 -2.64 -17.86 21.42
C LEU A 180 -3.68 -18.78 20.76
N ARG A 181 -4.97 -18.53 21.02
CA ARG A 181 -6.06 -19.32 20.45
C ARG A 181 -6.10 -19.22 18.92
N HIS A 182 -6.04 -18.00 18.40
CA HIS A 182 -6.08 -17.75 16.96
C HIS A 182 -4.84 -18.33 16.25
N LEU A 183 -3.64 -18.11 16.80
CA LEU A 183 -2.41 -18.65 16.23
C LEU A 183 -2.41 -20.18 16.25
N SER A 184 -2.75 -20.81 17.38
CA SER A 184 -2.78 -22.26 17.52
C SER A 184 -3.80 -22.90 16.57
N ASP A 185 -4.98 -22.32 16.43
CA ASP A 185 -6.00 -22.82 15.52
C ASP A 185 -5.58 -22.64 14.05
N TRP A 186 -4.98 -21.49 13.71
CA TRP A 186 -4.47 -21.24 12.37
C TRP A 186 -3.38 -22.26 11.98
N LEU A 187 -2.41 -22.51 12.87
CA LEU A 187 -1.33 -23.49 12.65
C LEU A 187 -1.88 -24.89 12.40
N THR A 188 -2.98 -25.24 13.06
CA THR A 188 -3.65 -26.55 12.91
C THR A 188 -4.43 -26.64 11.60
N ASN A 189 -5.18 -25.59 11.24
CA ASN A 189 -6.15 -25.59 10.13
C ASN A 189 -5.61 -24.99 8.81
N ASN A 190 -4.33 -24.63 8.76
CA ASN A 190 -3.67 -24.12 7.55
C ASN A 190 -2.31 -24.81 7.31
N PRO A 191 -2.30 -26.15 7.16
CA PRO A 191 -1.06 -26.89 7.01
C PRO A 191 -0.26 -26.41 5.79
N PRO A 192 1.07 -26.50 5.83
CA PRO A 192 1.90 -25.95 4.78
C PRO A 192 1.51 -26.43 3.38
N LYS A 193 1.42 -25.47 2.45
CA LYS A 193 1.06 -25.67 1.02
C LYS A 193 -0.40 -26.08 0.76
N ILE A 194 -1.27 -26.09 1.76
CA ILE A 194 -2.69 -26.42 1.59
C ILE A 194 -3.55 -25.16 1.78
N GLY A 195 -4.53 -25.00 0.90
CA GLY A 195 -5.50 -23.91 0.96
C GLY A 195 -5.00 -22.60 0.37
N VAL A 196 -5.89 -21.62 0.36
CA VAL A 196 -5.67 -20.32 -0.28
C VAL A 196 -4.58 -19.49 0.41
N ASN A 197 -4.32 -19.76 1.69
CA ASN A 197 -3.32 -19.03 2.49
C ASN A 197 -1.85 -19.34 2.11
N TRP A 198 -1.66 -20.26 1.16
CA TRP A 198 -0.37 -20.65 0.59
C TRP A 198 -0.27 -20.36 -0.92
N SER A 199 -1.24 -19.68 -1.52
CA SER A 199 -1.30 -19.49 -2.98
C SER A 199 -0.73 -18.17 -3.49
N SER A 200 -0.41 -17.23 -2.60
CA SER A 200 0.23 -15.95 -2.92
C SER A 200 1.44 -15.71 -2.01
N SER A 201 2.62 -15.56 -2.62
CA SER A 201 3.87 -15.29 -1.90
C SER A 201 3.83 -13.97 -1.15
N LEU A 202 3.21 -12.92 -1.72
CA LEU A 202 3.02 -11.64 -1.04
C LEU A 202 2.22 -11.78 0.27
N GLU A 203 1.17 -12.61 0.27
CA GLU A 203 0.32 -12.80 1.46
C GLU A 203 1.02 -13.59 2.55
N ILE A 204 1.82 -14.60 2.15
CA ILE A 204 2.74 -15.31 3.03
C ILE A 204 3.77 -14.32 3.62
N SER A 205 4.21 -13.34 2.82
CA SER A 205 5.20 -12.34 3.20
C SER A 205 4.67 -11.39 4.29
N PHE A 206 3.49 -10.80 4.10
CA PHE A 206 2.84 -9.98 5.14
C PHE A 206 2.58 -10.74 6.45
N ARG A 207 2.12 -12.00 6.36
CA ARG A 207 1.96 -12.86 7.55
C ARG A 207 3.28 -13.08 8.26
N SER A 208 4.36 -13.33 7.52
CA SER A 208 5.68 -13.58 8.07
C SER A 208 6.24 -12.37 8.80
N LEU A 209 6.10 -11.17 8.22
CA LEU A 209 6.51 -9.92 8.86
C LEU A 209 5.71 -9.66 10.14
N SER A 210 4.38 -9.86 10.10
CA SER A 210 3.53 -9.77 11.30
C SER A 210 3.98 -10.75 12.38
N TRP A 211 4.34 -11.99 12.00
CA TRP A 211 4.80 -13.00 12.95
C TRP A 211 6.15 -12.65 13.60
N ILE A 212 7.09 -12.07 12.86
CA ILE A 212 8.36 -11.61 13.43
C ILE A 212 8.12 -10.48 14.45
N TRP A 213 7.16 -9.57 14.21
CA TRP A 213 6.74 -8.61 15.24
C TRP A 213 6.13 -9.29 16.47
N LEU A 214 5.25 -10.27 16.25
CA LEU A 214 4.53 -10.96 17.32
C LEU A 214 5.45 -11.72 18.27
N THR A 215 6.62 -12.19 17.81
CA THR A 215 7.61 -12.81 18.70
C THR A 215 8.09 -11.85 19.79
N ASN A 216 8.19 -10.56 19.48
CA ASN A 216 8.60 -9.54 20.43
C ASN A 216 7.40 -8.99 21.23
N TYR A 217 6.21 -8.90 20.64
CA TYR A 217 5.01 -8.40 21.34
C TYR A 217 4.58 -9.34 22.46
N PHE A 218 4.64 -10.64 22.19
CA PHE A 218 4.18 -11.71 23.08
C PHE A 218 5.33 -12.59 23.59
N GLN A 219 6.54 -12.05 23.69
CA GLN A 219 7.74 -12.81 24.08
C GLN A 219 7.54 -13.63 25.37
N ASP A 220 7.00 -12.99 26.41
CA ASP A 220 6.72 -13.59 27.72
C ASP A 220 5.59 -14.63 27.68
N VAL A 221 4.60 -14.41 26.83
CA VAL A 221 3.51 -15.37 26.59
C VAL A 221 4.02 -16.61 25.85
N LEU A 222 4.81 -16.42 24.79
CA LEU A 222 5.40 -17.50 23.98
C LEU A 222 6.43 -18.31 24.79
N ALA A 223 7.14 -17.68 25.74
CA ALA A 223 8.05 -18.36 26.67
C ALA A 223 7.38 -19.47 27.49
N THR A 224 6.09 -19.30 27.79
CA THR A 224 5.31 -20.28 28.54
C THR A 224 4.57 -21.29 27.65
N HIS A 225 4.67 -21.16 26.32
CA HIS A 225 4.00 -22.02 25.33
C HIS A 225 5.00 -22.51 24.26
N PRO A 226 6.06 -23.25 24.66
CA PRO A 226 7.15 -23.61 23.75
C PRO A 226 6.69 -24.44 22.54
N ASP A 227 5.64 -25.25 22.66
CA ASP A 227 5.10 -26.05 21.56
C ASP A 227 4.48 -25.17 20.46
N ILE A 228 3.64 -24.20 20.85
CA ILE A 228 3.02 -23.25 19.92
C ILE A 228 4.11 -22.39 19.27
N TYR A 229 5.08 -21.93 20.08
CA TYR A 229 6.15 -21.08 19.56
C TYR A 229 7.03 -21.83 18.56
N LEU A 230 7.36 -23.10 18.82
CA LEU A 230 8.11 -23.91 17.87
C LEU A 230 7.35 -24.09 16.54
N GLU A 231 6.05 -24.41 16.58
CA GLU A 231 5.26 -24.57 15.35
C GLU A 231 5.15 -23.26 14.56
N MET A 232 5.05 -22.13 15.25
CA MET A 232 5.13 -20.80 14.64
C MET A 232 6.49 -20.58 13.94
N LEU A 233 7.60 -20.90 14.61
CA LEU A 233 8.96 -20.75 14.05
C LEU A 233 9.19 -21.68 12.85
N LYS A 234 8.79 -22.96 12.95
CA LYS A 234 8.86 -23.93 11.85
C LYS A 234 8.07 -23.44 10.63
N THR A 235 6.85 -22.95 10.86
CA THR A 235 5.99 -22.45 9.80
C THR A 235 6.56 -21.18 9.17
N LEU A 236 7.14 -20.27 9.96
CA LEU A 236 7.85 -19.09 9.47
C LEU A 236 9.07 -19.47 8.58
N PHE A 237 9.80 -20.52 8.96
CA PHE A 237 10.91 -21.03 8.14
C PHE A 237 10.42 -21.66 6.82
N LEU A 238 9.28 -22.36 6.86
CA LEU A 238 8.63 -22.89 5.65
C LEU A 238 8.07 -21.77 4.76
N ASN A 239 7.61 -20.65 5.33
CA ASN A 239 7.23 -19.46 4.57
C ASN A 239 8.44 -18.93 3.77
N GLY A 240 9.61 -18.79 4.39
CA GLY A 240 10.84 -18.38 3.69
C GLY A 240 11.21 -19.32 2.54
N THR A 241 11.06 -20.63 2.76
CA THR A 241 11.26 -21.65 1.71
C THR A 241 10.24 -21.51 0.57
N HIS A 242 8.99 -21.16 0.88
CA HIS A 242 7.96 -20.92 -0.15
C HIS A 242 8.28 -19.65 -0.95
N ILE A 243 8.55 -18.55 -0.27
CA ILE A 243 8.82 -17.24 -0.90
C ILE A 243 10.04 -17.35 -1.82
N GLU A 244 11.17 -17.93 -1.38
CA GLU A 244 12.37 -18.14 -2.22
C GLU A 244 12.04 -18.86 -3.53
N ARG A 245 11.11 -19.84 -3.49
CA ARG A 245 10.75 -20.66 -4.65
C ARG A 245 9.80 -19.98 -5.61
N TYR A 246 8.94 -19.10 -5.12
CA TYR A 246 7.82 -18.54 -5.89
C TYR A 246 7.80 -17.02 -5.83
N LEU A 247 8.99 -16.40 -5.93
CA LEU A 247 9.10 -14.95 -6.12
C LEU A 247 8.36 -14.54 -7.40
N SER A 248 7.70 -13.39 -7.33
CA SER A 248 6.86 -12.82 -8.39
C SER A 248 7.65 -12.16 -9.51
N THR A 249 8.69 -12.83 -10.01
CA THR A 249 9.65 -12.31 -11.00
C THR A 249 9.07 -12.07 -12.40
N TYR A 250 7.89 -12.63 -12.72
CA TYR A 250 7.31 -12.58 -14.07
C TYR A 250 5.80 -12.37 -14.17
N HIS A 251 5.04 -12.51 -13.08
CA HIS A 251 3.58 -12.37 -13.12
C HIS A 251 3.11 -11.06 -12.49
N SER A 252 3.82 -10.60 -11.45
CA SER A 252 3.64 -9.29 -10.80
C SER A 252 5.02 -8.78 -10.33
N PRO A 253 5.96 -8.46 -11.23
CA PRO A 253 7.33 -8.03 -10.87
C PRO A 253 7.36 -6.56 -10.45
N ASN A 254 6.43 -6.18 -9.58
CA ASN A 254 6.12 -4.84 -9.11
C ASN A 254 6.08 -4.84 -7.57
N THR A 255 5.12 -4.16 -6.94
CA THR A 255 4.95 -4.14 -5.48
C THR A 255 4.90 -5.54 -4.85
N HIS A 256 4.40 -6.55 -5.56
CA HIS A 256 4.42 -7.94 -5.07
C HIS A 256 5.85 -8.44 -4.82
N LEU A 257 6.73 -8.28 -5.81
CA LEU A 257 8.11 -8.74 -5.73
C LEU A 257 8.89 -8.03 -4.60
N THR A 258 8.67 -6.73 -4.41
CA THR A 258 9.35 -5.97 -3.35
C THR A 258 8.87 -6.37 -1.95
N GLY A 259 7.56 -6.56 -1.76
CA GLY A 259 7.01 -7.08 -0.49
C GLY A 259 7.52 -8.48 -0.15
N GLU A 260 7.59 -9.36 -1.16
CA GLU A 260 8.15 -10.71 -1.03
C GLU A 260 9.63 -10.72 -0.67
N ALA A 261 10.42 -9.89 -1.37
CA ALA A 261 11.84 -9.78 -1.13
C ALA A 261 12.15 -9.17 0.26
N LEU A 262 11.32 -8.23 0.75
CA LEU A 262 11.42 -7.70 2.11
C LEU A 262 11.19 -8.78 3.16
N ALA A 263 10.11 -9.58 3.04
CA ALA A 263 9.88 -10.67 3.96
C ALA A 263 10.96 -11.74 3.88
N LEU A 264 11.46 -12.05 2.69
CA LEU A 264 12.58 -12.98 2.51
C LEU A 264 13.85 -12.48 3.21
N TYR A 265 14.12 -11.17 3.12
CA TYR A 265 15.21 -10.52 3.85
C TYR A 265 15.02 -10.60 5.37
N ALA A 266 13.81 -10.28 5.86
CA ALA A 266 13.50 -10.28 7.28
C ALA A 266 13.54 -11.70 7.88
N ILE A 267 12.94 -12.71 7.23
CA ILE A 267 13.00 -14.12 7.64
C ILE A 267 14.44 -14.62 7.62
N GLY A 268 15.17 -14.33 6.52
CA GLY A 268 16.56 -14.72 6.37
C GLY A 268 17.46 -14.16 7.46
N SER A 269 17.24 -12.89 7.81
CA SER A 269 17.90 -12.23 8.92
C SER A 269 17.46 -12.82 10.26
N PHE A 270 16.18 -13.13 10.45
CA PHE A 270 15.66 -13.67 11.71
C PHE A 270 16.20 -15.07 12.03
N PHE A 271 16.37 -15.93 11.02
CA PHE A 271 16.97 -17.26 11.16
C PHE A 271 18.46 -17.25 10.76
N TYR A 272 19.21 -16.23 11.19
CA TYR A 272 20.61 -16.03 10.81
C TYR A 272 21.50 -17.25 11.05
N GLU A 273 21.14 -18.16 11.95
CA GLU A 273 21.83 -19.41 12.25
C GLU A 273 21.89 -20.36 11.04
N SER A 274 20.86 -20.35 10.18
CA SER A 274 20.74 -21.23 9.02
C SER A 274 21.48 -20.68 7.80
N ASP A 275 22.34 -21.50 7.17
CA ASP A 275 22.95 -21.18 5.87
C ASP A 275 21.91 -20.87 4.80
N LYS A 276 20.79 -21.61 4.82
CA LYS A 276 19.68 -21.42 3.89
C LYS A 276 19.04 -20.05 4.08
N ALA A 277 18.79 -19.67 5.33
CA ALA A 277 18.20 -18.39 5.67
C ALA A 277 19.15 -17.20 5.41
N ARG A 278 20.46 -17.35 5.64
CA ARG A 278 21.44 -16.34 5.23
C ARG A 278 21.39 -16.07 3.72
N ARG A 279 21.26 -17.13 2.90
CA ARG A 279 21.05 -16.97 1.45
C ARG A 279 19.73 -16.27 1.12
N TRP A 280 18.67 -16.47 1.92
CA TRP A 280 17.41 -15.73 1.76
C TRP A 280 17.60 -14.24 2.04
N ALA A 281 18.35 -13.88 3.09
CA ALA A 281 18.71 -12.50 3.37
C ALA A 281 19.46 -11.88 2.19
N ASP A 282 20.50 -12.55 1.70
CA ASP A 282 21.29 -12.06 0.56
C ASP A 282 20.47 -11.95 -0.72
N LEU A 283 19.52 -12.86 -0.95
CA LEU A 283 18.64 -12.83 -2.12
C LEU A 283 17.62 -11.71 -2.03
N GLY A 284 16.90 -11.61 -0.90
CA GLY A 284 15.89 -10.58 -0.66
C GLY A 284 16.48 -9.17 -0.76
N TYR A 285 17.65 -8.95 -0.15
CA TYR A 285 18.34 -7.66 -0.24
C TYR A 285 18.70 -7.29 -1.69
N ARG A 286 19.23 -8.25 -2.45
CA ARG A 286 19.63 -8.03 -3.85
C ARG A 286 18.44 -7.73 -4.74
N VAL A 287 17.36 -8.51 -4.63
CA VAL A 287 16.11 -8.29 -5.36
C VAL A 287 15.52 -6.91 -5.05
N LEU A 288 15.55 -6.48 -3.78
CA LEU A 288 15.09 -5.15 -3.38
C LEU A 288 15.93 -4.04 -4.01
N LEU A 289 17.26 -4.14 -4.04
CA LEU A 289 18.12 -3.13 -4.66
C LEU A 289 17.99 -3.08 -6.19
N ASP A 290 17.87 -4.25 -6.82
CA ASP A 290 17.60 -4.35 -8.26
C ASP A 290 16.25 -3.69 -8.58
N ALA A 291 15.19 -4.06 -7.84
CA ALA A 291 13.86 -3.46 -8.00
C ALA A 291 13.87 -1.96 -7.71
N LEU A 292 14.62 -1.48 -6.70
CA LEU A 292 14.72 -0.06 -6.36
C LEU A 292 15.28 0.76 -7.53
N THR A 293 16.22 0.17 -8.27
CA THR A 293 16.86 0.81 -9.42
C THR A 293 15.90 0.99 -10.59
N PHE A 294 15.00 0.03 -10.82
CA PHE A 294 14.10 0.02 -11.98
C PHE A 294 12.69 0.54 -11.69
N GLN A 295 12.18 0.36 -10.46
CA GLN A 295 10.82 0.71 -10.08
C GLN A 295 10.71 2.09 -9.44
N VAL A 296 11.80 2.64 -8.89
CA VAL A 296 11.83 4.04 -8.43
C VAL A 296 12.51 4.89 -9.49
N LEU A 297 11.73 5.76 -10.12
CA LEU A 297 12.17 6.59 -11.22
C LEU A 297 13.17 7.66 -10.77
N ASN A 298 13.72 8.43 -11.71
CA ASN A 298 14.81 9.36 -11.43
C ASN A 298 14.40 10.54 -10.55
N ASP A 299 13.12 10.92 -10.60
CA ASP A 299 12.49 12.01 -9.85
C ASP A 299 11.87 11.55 -8.52
N GLY A 300 11.96 10.26 -8.18
CA GLY A 300 11.40 9.69 -6.95
C GLY A 300 10.03 9.07 -7.09
N GLY A 301 9.35 9.22 -8.22
CA GLY A 301 8.07 8.56 -8.43
C GLY A 301 8.21 7.03 -8.53
N TYR A 302 7.17 6.32 -8.09
CA TYR A 302 7.09 4.86 -8.20
C TYR A 302 6.48 4.49 -9.55
N CYS A 303 7.03 3.50 -10.23
CA CYS A 303 6.74 3.24 -11.63
C CYS A 303 5.29 2.85 -11.90
N GLU A 304 4.58 2.22 -10.94
CA GLU A 304 3.17 1.83 -11.10
C GLU A 304 2.21 3.02 -11.19
N GLN A 305 2.67 4.25 -10.88
CA GLN A 305 1.88 5.49 -10.98
C GLN A 305 0.53 5.43 -10.24
N SER A 306 0.52 4.72 -9.12
CA SER A 306 -0.54 4.78 -8.11
C SER A 306 0.05 5.37 -6.84
N THR A 307 -0.65 6.33 -6.24
CA THR A 307 -0.21 6.95 -4.98
C THR A 307 -0.27 5.96 -3.82
N HIS A 308 -1.21 5.01 -3.85
CA HIS A 308 -1.31 3.94 -2.87
C HIS A 308 -0.11 2.97 -2.95
N TYR A 309 0.23 2.49 -4.15
CA TYR A 309 1.39 1.62 -4.35
C TYR A 309 2.73 2.35 -4.14
N HIS A 310 2.77 3.67 -4.38
CA HIS A 310 3.89 4.51 -3.97
C HIS A 310 4.10 4.45 -2.45
N ARG A 311 3.04 4.58 -1.65
CA ARG A 311 3.12 4.46 -0.18
C ARG A 311 3.61 3.09 0.25
N TYR A 312 3.13 1.98 -0.34
CA TYR A 312 3.66 0.65 -0.06
C TYR A 312 5.17 0.56 -0.28
N THR A 313 5.62 1.11 -1.41
CA THR A 313 7.04 1.12 -1.76
C THR A 313 7.86 1.90 -0.73
N VAL A 314 7.40 3.09 -0.33
CA VAL A 314 8.03 3.88 0.75
C VAL A 314 8.11 3.06 2.04
N ASP A 315 7.01 2.42 2.41
CA ASP A 315 6.90 1.64 3.63
C ASP A 315 7.84 0.43 3.63
N PHE A 316 7.93 -0.32 2.52
CA PHE A 316 8.81 -1.49 2.40
C PHE A 316 10.29 -1.12 2.49
N TYR A 317 10.71 -0.08 1.77
CA TYR A 317 12.11 0.35 1.81
C TYR A 317 12.47 1.05 3.13
N THR A 318 11.49 1.69 3.79
CA THR A 318 11.65 2.17 5.17
C THR A 318 11.88 1.00 6.12
N ASP A 319 11.09 -0.06 6.02
CA ASP A 319 11.25 -1.25 6.87
C ASP A 319 12.61 -1.93 6.64
N LEU A 320 13.02 -2.08 5.37
CA LEU A 320 14.36 -2.58 5.02
C LEU A 320 15.47 -1.75 5.70
N LEU A 321 15.40 -0.42 5.59
CA LEU A 321 16.40 0.48 6.18
C LEU A 321 16.43 0.33 7.71
N LEU A 322 15.27 0.28 8.36
CA LEU A 322 15.16 0.14 9.82
C LEU A 322 15.72 -1.22 10.29
N ILE A 323 15.38 -2.32 9.63
CA ILE A 323 15.94 -3.65 9.96
C ILE A 323 17.47 -3.63 9.86
N ARG A 324 18.03 -3.03 8.80
CA ARG A 324 19.49 -2.91 8.63
C ARG A 324 20.14 -2.08 9.73
N GLN A 325 19.54 -0.93 10.08
CA GLN A 325 20.03 -0.07 11.16
C GLN A 325 20.00 -0.79 12.51
N ARG A 326 18.96 -1.57 12.79
CA ARG A 326 18.86 -2.39 14.03
C ARG A 326 19.92 -3.47 14.13
N GLN A 327 20.40 -3.97 12.98
CA GLN A 327 21.51 -4.90 12.88
C GLN A 327 22.89 -4.20 12.87
N ASN A 328 22.93 -2.87 13.00
CA ASN A 328 24.14 -2.04 12.87
C ASN A 328 24.89 -2.27 11.55
N LEU A 329 24.16 -2.58 10.48
CA LEU A 329 24.73 -2.70 9.15
C LEU A 329 24.98 -1.30 8.55
N PRO A 330 26.02 -1.14 7.71
CA PRO A 330 26.26 0.11 7.01
C PRO A 330 25.03 0.56 6.20
N ASN A 331 24.79 1.87 6.21
CA ASN A 331 23.81 2.48 5.32
C ASN A 331 24.25 2.26 3.87
N ASP A 332 23.30 1.89 3.03
CA ASP A 332 23.49 1.81 1.58
C ASP A 332 23.04 3.14 0.97
N ASP A 333 23.98 3.87 0.36
CA ASP A 333 23.74 5.22 -0.16
C ASP A 333 22.69 5.23 -1.27
N VAL A 334 22.60 4.16 -2.07
CA VAL A 334 21.58 4.03 -3.12
C VAL A 334 20.21 3.87 -2.49
N LEU A 335 20.09 2.98 -1.49
CA LEU A 335 18.85 2.82 -0.72
C LEU A 335 18.42 4.14 -0.08
N PHE A 336 19.33 4.79 0.65
CA PHE A 336 19.02 6.01 1.39
C PHE A 336 18.62 7.17 0.46
N SER A 337 19.35 7.38 -0.64
CA SER A 337 19.08 8.46 -1.59
C SER A 337 17.78 8.25 -2.38
N LYS A 338 17.49 7.02 -2.83
CA LYS A 338 16.23 6.70 -3.53
C LYS A 338 15.03 6.76 -2.58
N LEU A 339 15.18 6.26 -1.36
CA LEU A 339 14.13 6.37 -0.34
C LEU A 339 13.83 7.83 -0.01
N ARG A 340 14.85 8.70 0.07
CA ARG A 340 14.60 10.14 0.27
C ARG A 340 13.72 10.72 -0.84
N LYS A 341 13.99 10.39 -2.10
CA LYS A 341 13.20 10.87 -3.24
C LYS A 341 11.75 10.35 -3.23
N LEU A 342 11.51 9.12 -2.78
CA LEU A 342 10.16 8.61 -2.54
C LEU A 342 9.42 9.47 -1.50
N TYR A 343 10.07 9.82 -0.39
CA TYR A 343 9.48 10.74 0.60
C TYR A 343 9.26 12.16 0.06
N ASP A 344 10.15 12.66 -0.79
CA ASP A 344 9.97 13.96 -1.45
C ASP A 344 8.73 13.95 -2.34
N PHE A 345 8.48 12.87 -3.08
CA PHE A 345 7.26 12.72 -3.85
C PHE A 345 6.00 12.77 -2.97
N LEU A 346 6.00 12.07 -1.83
CA LEU A 346 4.88 12.13 -0.87
C LEU A 346 4.66 13.56 -0.32
N LEU A 347 5.74 14.28 -0.03
CA LEU A 347 5.66 15.68 0.41
C LEU A 347 4.90 16.54 -0.60
N PHE A 348 5.26 16.46 -1.89
CA PHE A 348 4.67 17.31 -2.92
C PHE A 348 3.28 16.87 -3.41
N THR A 349 2.88 15.62 -3.15
CA THR A 349 1.55 15.10 -3.49
C THR A 349 0.55 15.15 -2.33
N THR A 350 0.99 15.55 -1.14
CA THR A 350 0.10 15.73 0.02
C THR A 350 -0.69 17.04 -0.09
N LEU A 351 -2.00 16.94 0.07
CA LEU A 351 -2.94 18.06 0.10
C LEU A 351 -2.81 18.88 1.39
N PRO A 352 -3.33 20.12 1.41
CA PRO A 352 -3.41 20.97 2.60
C PRO A 352 -4.06 20.34 3.84
N ASN A 353 -4.95 19.36 3.73
CA ASN A 353 -5.50 18.64 4.90
C ASN A 353 -4.59 17.53 5.44
N GLY A 354 -3.53 17.15 4.70
CA GLY A 354 -2.62 16.06 5.04
C GLY A 354 -2.94 14.72 4.39
N HIS A 355 -4.02 14.63 3.60
CA HIS A 355 -4.31 13.45 2.79
C HIS A 355 -3.54 13.51 1.46
N THR A 356 -3.41 12.37 0.79
CA THR A 356 -2.84 12.24 -0.56
C THR A 356 -3.97 11.79 -1.48
N PRO A 357 -4.08 12.33 -2.73
CA PRO A 357 -5.14 11.88 -3.63
C PRO A 357 -4.88 10.42 -4.02
N LEU A 358 -5.92 9.60 -4.02
CA LEU A 358 -5.84 8.18 -4.38
C LEU A 358 -5.93 7.99 -5.89
N ILE A 359 -4.92 8.49 -6.61
CA ILE A 359 -4.79 8.36 -8.07
C ILE A 359 -4.44 6.92 -8.44
N GLY A 360 -5.15 6.40 -9.45
CA GLY A 360 -4.97 5.04 -9.96
C GLY A 360 -5.48 3.97 -9.01
N ASP A 361 -4.82 2.81 -9.06
CA ASP A 361 -5.26 1.65 -8.31
C ASP A 361 -4.85 1.62 -6.82
N ASP A 362 -5.76 1.18 -5.98
CA ASP A 362 -5.66 1.00 -4.52
C ASP A 362 -6.18 -0.40 -4.17
N ASP A 363 -5.42 -1.16 -3.38
CA ASP A 363 -5.82 -2.51 -2.99
C ASP A 363 -6.46 -2.60 -1.60
N GLY A 364 -6.54 -1.47 -0.89
CA GLY A 364 -7.09 -1.29 0.44
C GLY A 364 -6.18 -1.75 1.58
N GLY A 365 -5.08 -2.43 1.27
CA GLY A 365 -4.16 -2.95 2.28
C GLY A 365 -3.14 -1.90 2.74
N GLN A 366 -2.41 -2.23 3.79
CA GLN A 366 -1.31 -1.40 4.30
C GLN A 366 -0.16 -2.30 4.76
N HIS A 367 1.07 -1.78 4.81
CA HIS A 367 2.22 -2.53 5.31
C HIS A 367 2.08 -2.90 6.80
N TYR A 368 1.82 -1.88 7.63
CA TYR A 368 1.40 -2.00 9.01
C TYR A 368 0.37 -0.90 9.29
N ASP A 369 -0.71 -1.24 10.00
CA ASP A 369 -1.68 -0.25 10.49
C ASP A 369 -1.52 -0.08 12.01
N PHE A 370 -0.73 0.92 12.39
CA PHE A 370 -0.46 1.28 13.79
C PHE A 370 -1.20 2.54 14.26
N ASP A 371 -1.98 3.17 13.37
CA ASP A 371 -2.66 4.46 13.60
C ASP A 371 -4.17 4.39 13.44
N PHE A 372 -4.71 3.41 12.70
CA PHE A 372 -6.14 3.26 12.39
C PHE A 372 -6.73 4.50 11.70
N ARG A 373 -5.93 5.14 10.85
CA ARG A 373 -6.29 6.34 10.09
C ARG A 373 -6.90 5.98 8.73
N GLU A 374 -7.51 6.98 8.10
CA GLU A 374 -7.99 6.85 6.73
C GLU A 374 -6.85 6.48 5.77
N LEU A 375 -7.19 5.73 4.72
CA LEU A 375 -6.19 5.16 3.83
C LEU A 375 -5.35 6.21 3.11
N SER A 376 -5.98 7.33 2.74
CA SER A 376 -5.36 8.49 2.09
C SER A 376 -4.52 9.35 3.03
N ASP A 377 -4.58 9.14 4.35
CA ASP A 377 -3.72 9.86 5.31
C ASP A 377 -2.33 9.21 5.35
N PHE A 378 -1.40 9.78 4.58
CA PHE A 378 -0.02 9.28 4.50
C PHE A 378 0.90 9.91 5.55
N ARG A 379 0.39 10.80 6.43
CA ARG A 379 1.18 11.44 7.50
C ARG A 379 1.88 10.45 8.43
N PRO A 380 1.31 9.27 8.79
CA PRO A 380 2.03 8.26 9.55
C PRO A 380 3.33 7.81 8.88
N THR A 381 3.30 7.53 7.58
CA THR A 381 4.50 7.21 6.80
C THR A 381 5.46 8.40 6.78
N ILE A 382 4.99 9.60 6.42
CA ILE A 382 5.81 10.83 6.32
C ILE A 382 6.50 11.17 7.65
N SER A 383 5.83 10.96 8.79
CA SER A 383 6.39 11.24 10.12
C SER A 383 7.64 10.41 10.43
N VAL A 384 7.70 9.17 9.94
CA VAL A 384 8.89 8.30 10.06
C VAL A 384 10.03 8.85 9.19
N GLY A 385 9.72 9.25 7.95
CA GLY A 385 10.68 9.90 7.06
C GLY A 385 11.26 11.21 7.63
N ALA A 386 10.45 12.00 8.33
CA ALA A 386 10.91 13.21 8.99
C ALA A 386 12.05 12.95 9.98
N VAL A 387 11.97 11.86 10.75
CA VAL A 387 13.03 11.46 11.68
C VAL A 387 14.23 10.88 10.95
N ILE A 388 14.02 9.92 10.04
CA ILE A 388 15.09 9.21 9.31
C ILE A 388 15.98 10.21 8.55
N PHE A 389 15.37 11.18 7.88
CA PHE A 389 16.06 12.18 7.06
C PHE A 389 16.32 13.50 7.78
N LYS A 390 15.91 13.63 9.06
CA LYS A 390 15.98 14.87 9.84
C LYS A 390 15.44 16.07 9.05
N SER A 391 14.26 15.92 8.47
CA SER A 391 13.68 16.89 7.53
C SER A 391 12.60 17.75 8.19
N PRO A 392 12.87 19.04 8.40
CA PRO A 392 11.88 19.99 8.94
C PRO A 392 10.60 20.09 8.10
N GLU A 393 10.71 19.90 6.79
CA GLU A 393 9.61 19.96 5.83
C GLU A 393 8.71 18.73 5.94
N LEU A 394 9.28 17.53 6.01
CA LEU A 394 8.48 16.32 6.26
C LEU A 394 7.82 16.39 7.65
N LYS A 395 8.48 16.97 8.66
CA LYS A 395 7.85 17.21 9.97
C LYS A 395 6.66 18.18 9.86
N PHE A 396 6.79 19.25 9.08
CA PHE A 396 5.70 20.20 8.82
C PHE A 396 4.48 19.48 8.25
N ILE A 397 4.67 18.60 7.25
CA ILE A 397 3.58 17.82 6.64
C ILE A 397 3.00 16.77 7.61
N ALA A 398 3.87 16.08 8.37
CA ALA A 398 3.45 15.08 9.35
C ALA A 398 2.63 15.69 10.51
N ARG A 399 2.90 16.95 10.86
CA ARG A 399 2.29 17.78 11.93
C ARG A 399 2.52 17.31 13.36
N GLN A 400 2.43 16.01 13.59
CA GLN A 400 2.43 15.43 14.94
C GLN A 400 3.08 14.06 14.96
N VAL A 401 3.39 13.61 16.18
CA VAL A 401 3.76 12.22 16.43
C VAL A 401 2.60 11.31 16.06
N THR A 402 2.91 10.20 15.38
CA THR A 402 1.95 9.19 14.92
C THR A 402 2.24 7.84 15.58
N GLY A 403 1.26 6.94 15.60
CA GLY A 403 1.40 5.58 16.09
C GLY A 403 2.52 4.85 15.35
N ARG A 404 2.57 4.97 14.02
CA ARG A 404 3.62 4.37 13.20
C ARG A 404 5.01 4.82 13.63
N LEU A 405 5.20 6.11 13.88
CA LEU A 405 6.46 6.63 14.39
C LEU A 405 6.82 6.02 15.75
N ILE A 406 5.86 6.03 16.68
CA ILE A 406 6.03 5.50 18.04
C ILE A 406 6.44 4.02 17.99
N TRP A 407 5.70 3.19 17.25
CA TRP A 407 5.88 1.74 17.23
C TRP A 407 7.08 1.27 16.38
N LEU A 408 7.51 2.03 15.37
CA LEU A 408 8.69 1.68 14.56
C LEU A 408 10.00 2.20 15.15
N LEU A 409 10.02 3.45 15.63
CA LEU A 409 11.25 4.12 16.04
C LEU A 409 11.45 4.15 17.56
N GLY A 410 10.38 3.91 18.33
CA GLY A 410 10.40 3.91 19.79
C GLY A 410 10.61 5.30 20.39
N ARG A 411 10.90 5.35 21.69
CA ARG A 411 11.11 6.59 22.45
C ARG A 411 12.10 7.54 21.79
N THR A 412 13.26 7.01 21.38
CA THR A 412 14.29 7.81 20.72
C THR A 412 13.77 8.49 19.46
N GLY A 413 12.94 7.80 18.66
CA GLY A 413 12.34 8.39 17.47
C GLY A 413 11.34 9.49 17.79
N VAL A 414 10.52 9.32 18.83
CA VAL A 414 9.59 10.35 19.32
C VAL A 414 10.35 11.59 19.76
N GLU A 415 11.38 11.43 20.59
CA GLU A 415 12.22 12.54 21.07
C GLU A 415 12.91 13.27 19.92
N GLN A 416 13.42 12.52 18.93
CA GLN A 416 14.02 13.09 17.71
C GLN A 416 13.00 13.88 16.88
N PHE A 417 11.78 13.35 16.72
CA PHE A 417 10.71 14.06 16.01
C PHE A 417 10.36 15.36 16.72
N GLU A 418 10.17 15.33 18.04
CA GLU A 418 9.81 16.50 18.83
C GLU A 418 10.90 17.57 18.81
N ALA A 419 12.17 17.17 18.91
CA ALA A 419 13.32 18.07 18.88
C ALA A 419 13.62 18.66 17.49
N LEU A 420 13.13 18.04 16.41
CA LEU A 420 13.40 18.50 15.06
C LEU A 420 12.73 19.86 14.80
N GLU A 421 13.42 20.78 14.13
CA GLU A 421 12.79 22.04 13.69
C GLU A 421 11.65 21.75 12.71
N THR A 422 10.71 22.67 12.58
CA THR A 422 9.57 22.53 11.68
C THR A 422 9.56 23.72 10.74
N HIS A 423 9.73 23.47 9.44
CA HIS A 423 9.79 24.51 8.42
C HIS A 423 8.76 24.25 7.33
N GLU A 424 8.01 25.29 7.00
CA GLU A 424 7.15 25.25 5.83
C GLU A 424 8.02 25.10 4.56
N PRO A 425 7.72 24.13 3.67
CA PRO A 425 8.49 23.96 2.45
C PRO A 425 8.42 25.23 1.58
N GLN A 426 9.56 25.64 1.03
CA GLN A 426 9.64 26.88 0.23
C GLN A 426 9.23 26.68 -1.22
N ILE A 427 9.50 25.49 -1.78
CA ILE A 427 9.11 25.12 -3.14
C ILE A 427 7.60 24.89 -3.13
N LYS A 428 6.86 25.57 -3.99
CA LYS A 428 5.40 25.42 -4.11
C LYS A 428 4.98 24.67 -5.36
N THR A 429 5.79 24.74 -6.42
CA THR A 429 5.56 24.06 -7.69
C THR A 429 6.64 23.03 -7.93
N GLN A 430 6.24 21.79 -8.21
CA GLN A 430 7.15 20.67 -8.47
C GLN A 430 6.62 19.82 -9.63
N TYR A 431 7.46 19.67 -10.65
CA TYR A 431 7.23 18.76 -11.77
C TYR A 431 8.06 17.48 -11.60
N PHE A 432 7.41 16.33 -11.73
CA PHE A 432 8.02 15.00 -11.73
C PHE A 432 7.99 14.44 -13.15
N PRO A 433 9.02 14.68 -13.99
CA PRO A 433 8.97 14.36 -15.43
C PRO A 433 8.94 12.87 -15.77
N SER A 434 9.34 11.99 -14.85
CA SER A 434 9.42 10.55 -15.11
C SER A 434 8.06 9.86 -14.90
N VAL A 435 7.33 10.25 -13.85
CA VAL A 435 5.94 9.84 -13.65
C VAL A 435 4.95 10.73 -14.38
N GLY A 436 5.30 11.99 -14.61
CA GLY A 436 4.50 13.00 -15.32
C GLY A 436 3.48 13.72 -14.44
N TYR A 437 3.77 13.97 -13.17
CA TYR A 437 2.89 14.77 -12.32
C TYR A 437 3.43 16.18 -12.12
N LEU A 438 2.58 17.19 -12.32
CA LEU A 438 2.87 18.58 -11.98
C LEU A 438 2.01 18.97 -10.78
N THR A 439 2.65 19.36 -9.69
CA THR A 439 1.99 19.84 -8.48
C THR A 439 2.28 21.32 -8.27
N THR A 440 1.30 22.08 -7.82
CA THR A 440 1.45 23.49 -7.45
C THR A 440 0.48 23.87 -6.34
N ARG A 441 0.79 24.93 -5.60
CA ARG A 441 -0.01 25.43 -4.47
C ARG A 441 0.33 26.88 -4.14
N ASN A 442 -0.56 27.61 -3.48
CA ASN A 442 -0.26 28.97 -3.00
C ASN A 442 0.41 29.00 -1.60
N GLY A 443 0.34 27.90 -0.85
CA GLY A 443 0.93 27.70 0.47
C GLY A 443 0.80 26.24 0.92
N TRP A 444 1.16 25.95 2.18
CA TRP A 444 1.13 24.58 2.73
C TRP A 444 0.18 24.38 3.91
N THR A 445 -0.40 25.46 4.41
CA THR A 445 -1.37 25.48 5.51
C THR A 445 -2.74 25.06 5.02
N THR A 446 -3.66 24.76 5.94
CA THR A 446 -4.98 24.21 5.65
C THR A 446 -5.91 25.15 4.87
N ASP A 447 -5.60 26.45 4.81
CA ASP A 447 -6.29 27.47 4.01
C ASP A 447 -5.68 27.65 2.60
N SER A 448 -4.66 26.87 2.25
CA SER A 448 -4.01 26.93 0.95
C SER A 448 -4.79 26.17 -0.14
N CYS A 449 -4.66 26.58 -1.39
CA CYS A 449 -5.13 25.82 -2.54
C CYS A 449 -4.01 24.97 -3.14
N PHE A 450 -4.39 23.85 -3.73
CA PHE A 450 -3.47 22.88 -4.33
C PHE A 450 -4.04 22.35 -5.64
N LEU A 451 -3.14 22.12 -6.60
CA LEU A 451 -3.45 21.51 -7.88
C LEU A 451 -2.39 20.45 -8.20
N LEU A 452 -2.84 19.26 -8.59
CA LEU A 452 -2.03 18.22 -9.20
C LEU A 452 -2.58 17.95 -10.59
N ILE A 453 -1.73 17.94 -11.61
CA ILE A 453 -2.09 17.61 -13.00
C ILE A 453 -1.33 16.34 -13.40
N ASP A 454 -2.03 15.37 -13.97
CA ASP A 454 -1.42 14.21 -14.60
C ASP A 454 -1.11 14.50 -16.07
N CYS A 455 0.16 14.45 -16.43
CA CYS A 455 0.67 14.59 -17.79
C CYS A 455 1.73 13.51 -18.08
N GLY A 456 1.52 12.33 -17.50
CA GLY A 456 2.42 11.20 -17.52
C GLY A 456 2.08 10.10 -18.51
N LYS A 457 2.91 9.06 -18.46
CA LYS A 457 2.70 7.85 -19.25
C LYS A 457 1.58 7.01 -18.65
N HIS A 458 0.90 6.22 -19.47
CA HIS A 458 -0.15 5.29 -19.05
C HIS A 458 0.41 4.09 -18.25
N GLY A 459 0.82 4.35 -17.02
CA GLY A 459 1.32 3.38 -16.03
C GLY A 459 2.61 2.63 -16.41
N PHE A 460 2.68 1.38 -15.95
CA PHE A 460 3.87 0.51 -16.04
C PHE A 460 3.55 -0.85 -16.66
N LEU A 461 4.49 -1.40 -17.41
CA LEU A 461 4.36 -2.69 -18.12
C LEU A 461 3.11 -2.72 -19.02
N ASN A 462 2.08 -3.46 -18.63
CA ASN A 462 0.82 -3.58 -19.37
C ASN A 462 -0.27 -2.61 -18.89
N GLY A 463 0.09 -1.63 -18.05
CA GLY A 463 -0.83 -0.61 -17.53
C GLY A 463 -1.90 -1.18 -16.61
N GLY A 464 -1.65 -2.31 -15.93
CA GLY A 464 -2.71 -3.01 -15.19
C GLY A 464 -3.35 -2.19 -14.06
N HIS A 465 -2.59 -1.26 -13.50
CA HIS A 465 -2.99 -0.35 -12.44
C HIS A 465 -3.21 1.10 -12.90
N ALA A 466 -3.04 1.36 -14.20
CA ALA A 466 -3.28 2.67 -14.80
C ALA A 466 -4.77 2.87 -15.08
N HIS A 467 -5.21 4.13 -15.03
CA HIS A 467 -6.50 4.58 -15.52
C HIS A 467 -6.33 5.34 -16.84
N ALA A 468 -7.43 5.61 -17.53
CA ALA A 468 -7.42 6.49 -18.70
C ALA A 468 -7.55 7.95 -18.25
N ASP A 469 -6.57 8.46 -17.51
CA ASP A 469 -6.64 9.72 -16.76
C ASP A 469 -5.66 10.80 -17.25
N ALA A 470 -5.09 10.61 -18.45
CA ALA A 470 -4.19 11.58 -19.06
C ALA A 470 -4.80 13.00 -19.11
N LEU A 471 -4.06 13.99 -18.60
CA LEU A 471 -4.48 15.39 -18.43
C LEU A 471 -5.62 15.63 -17.44
N SER A 472 -5.98 14.62 -16.64
CA SER A 472 -6.81 14.80 -15.44
C SER A 472 -6.06 15.63 -14.40
N PHE A 473 -6.80 16.11 -13.40
CA PHE A 473 -6.25 16.88 -12.30
C PHE A 473 -7.00 16.61 -10.99
N VAL A 474 -6.35 16.93 -9.88
CA VAL A 474 -6.95 17.03 -8.55
C VAL A 474 -6.78 18.46 -8.07
N PHE A 475 -7.85 19.06 -7.57
CA PHE A 475 -7.86 20.44 -7.12
C PHE A 475 -8.50 20.56 -5.74
N SER A 476 -7.86 21.29 -4.84
CA SER A 476 -8.42 21.68 -3.55
C SER A 476 -8.35 23.18 -3.34
N ASP A 477 -9.36 23.71 -2.68
CA ASP A 477 -9.38 25.05 -2.12
C ASP A 477 -9.55 24.93 -0.60
N GLY A 478 -8.47 25.24 0.12
CA GLY A 478 -8.34 24.94 1.54
C GLY A 478 -8.22 23.44 1.82
N GLU A 479 -8.87 22.99 2.90
CA GLU A 479 -8.71 21.63 3.43
C GLU A 479 -9.31 20.55 2.53
N ASP A 480 -10.40 20.81 1.83
CA ASP A 480 -11.12 19.78 1.09
C ASP A 480 -10.80 19.83 -0.40
N ALA A 481 -10.53 18.65 -0.98
CA ALA A 481 -10.49 18.51 -2.42
C ALA A 481 -11.89 18.76 -3.00
N ILE A 482 -11.95 19.54 -4.06
CA ILE A 482 -13.16 19.84 -4.81
C ILE A 482 -13.30 18.87 -5.97
N PHE A 483 -12.27 18.81 -6.81
CA PHE A 483 -12.17 17.85 -7.91
C PHE A 483 -11.19 16.75 -7.54
N ILE A 484 -11.64 15.50 -7.62
CA ILE A 484 -10.90 14.32 -7.13
C ILE A 484 -10.70 13.28 -8.23
N ASP A 485 -9.84 12.31 -7.95
CA ASP A 485 -9.81 11.04 -8.66
C ASP A 485 -10.92 10.12 -8.10
N PRO A 486 -11.65 9.35 -8.94
CA PRO A 486 -12.69 8.43 -8.47
C PRO A 486 -12.11 7.24 -7.69
N GLY A 487 -10.80 6.97 -7.82
CA GLY A 487 -10.13 5.81 -7.29
C GLY A 487 -10.56 4.51 -7.96
N THR A 488 -10.24 3.39 -7.32
CA THR A 488 -10.37 2.06 -7.92
C THR A 488 -11.77 1.48 -7.89
N TYR A 489 -12.47 1.69 -6.77
CA TYR A 489 -13.70 1.00 -6.34
C TYR A 489 -13.60 -0.54 -6.23
N THR A 490 -13.32 -1.24 -7.33
CA THR A 490 -13.18 -2.70 -7.40
C THR A 490 -12.09 -3.12 -8.38
N TYR A 491 -11.48 -4.29 -8.18
CA TYR A 491 -10.52 -4.89 -9.13
C TYR A 491 -11.13 -5.93 -10.04
N SER A 492 -11.84 -6.87 -9.42
CA SER A 492 -12.36 -8.04 -10.11
C SER A 492 -13.78 -8.33 -9.70
N ALA A 493 -14.42 -7.45 -8.92
CA ALA A 493 -15.74 -7.75 -8.39
C ALA A 493 -16.88 -7.59 -9.37
N ASP A 494 -16.68 -6.65 -10.28
CA ASP A 494 -17.61 -6.30 -11.33
C ASP A 494 -16.74 -5.72 -12.46
N ASP A 495 -16.66 -6.44 -13.57
CA ASP A 495 -15.81 -6.03 -14.70
C ASP A 495 -16.34 -4.76 -15.38
N GLU A 496 -17.66 -4.52 -15.32
CA GLU A 496 -18.28 -3.30 -15.87
C GLU A 496 -17.92 -2.10 -15.01
N LEU A 497 -18.14 -2.19 -13.70
CA LEU A 497 -17.75 -1.12 -12.77
C LEU A 497 -16.23 -0.92 -12.76
N ARG A 498 -15.42 -1.98 -12.84
CA ARG A 498 -13.97 -1.86 -12.98
C ARG A 498 -13.59 -1.00 -14.19
N ASN A 499 -14.25 -1.22 -15.33
CA ASN A 499 -13.97 -0.49 -16.56
C ASN A 499 -14.52 0.93 -16.53
N ILE A 500 -15.65 1.17 -15.86
CA ILE A 500 -16.18 2.53 -15.65
C ILE A 500 -15.21 3.36 -14.82
N PHE A 501 -14.76 2.87 -13.66
CA PHE A 501 -13.92 3.68 -12.76
C PHE A 501 -12.54 4.03 -13.35
N ARG A 502 -12.03 3.25 -14.31
CA ARG A 502 -10.78 3.54 -15.02
C ARG A 502 -10.97 4.29 -16.35
N SER A 503 -12.20 4.59 -16.78
CA SER A 503 -12.46 5.18 -18.09
C SER A 503 -12.11 6.66 -18.10
N HIS A 504 -11.93 7.24 -19.29
CA HIS A 504 -11.63 8.67 -19.41
C HIS A 504 -12.78 9.55 -18.91
N SER A 505 -14.02 9.08 -19.06
CA SER A 505 -15.23 9.78 -18.60
C SER A 505 -15.40 9.79 -17.07
N SER A 506 -14.62 9.00 -16.33
CA SER A 506 -14.68 8.95 -14.87
C SER A 506 -13.60 9.81 -14.21
N HIS A 507 -12.84 10.58 -14.98
CA HIS A 507 -11.80 11.48 -14.51
C HIS A 507 -12.09 12.93 -14.93
N ASN A 508 -11.33 13.88 -14.42
CA ASN A 508 -11.49 15.31 -14.73
C ASN A 508 -10.96 15.62 -16.13
N CYS A 509 -11.56 15.05 -17.18
CA CYS A 509 -11.02 14.93 -18.52
C CYS A 509 -11.98 15.42 -19.61
N PHE A 510 -11.44 15.61 -20.82
CA PHE A 510 -12.21 15.94 -22.02
C PHE A 510 -12.35 14.71 -22.91
N VAL A 511 -13.59 14.30 -23.17
CA VAL A 511 -13.93 13.09 -23.91
C VAL A 511 -14.48 13.46 -25.28
N ILE A 512 -14.04 12.71 -26.28
CA ILE A 512 -14.49 12.76 -27.66
C ILE A 512 -15.16 11.41 -27.98
N ASP A 513 -16.37 11.42 -28.54
CA ASP A 513 -17.11 10.24 -29.03
C ASP A 513 -17.20 9.05 -28.05
N LYS A 514 -17.37 9.34 -26.74
CA LYS A 514 -17.59 8.35 -25.67
C LYS A 514 -16.45 7.33 -25.45
N ASP A 515 -15.20 7.82 -25.39
CA ASP A 515 -14.00 7.13 -24.88
C ASP A 515 -13.02 6.63 -25.96
N GLU A 516 -12.52 7.54 -26.80
CA GLU A 516 -11.55 7.22 -27.86
C GLU A 516 -10.08 7.20 -27.39
N PHE A 517 -9.76 7.54 -26.12
CA PHE A 517 -8.36 7.74 -25.71
C PHE A 517 -7.63 6.46 -25.28
N SER A 518 -8.28 5.60 -24.50
CA SER A 518 -7.69 4.35 -24.03
C SER A 518 -8.80 3.31 -23.91
N LYS A 519 -8.52 2.06 -24.29
CA LYS A 519 -9.52 0.98 -24.27
C LYS A 519 -9.06 -0.20 -23.44
N PRO A 520 -9.79 -0.56 -22.36
CA PRO A 520 -9.45 -1.72 -21.55
C PRO A 520 -9.49 -3.04 -22.32
N GLN A 521 -8.58 -3.95 -21.96
CA GLN A 521 -8.59 -5.37 -22.34
C GLN A 521 -8.60 -6.20 -21.05
N GLY A 522 -9.77 -6.40 -20.45
CA GLY A 522 -9.89 -7.08 -19.16
C GLY A 522 -9.45 -6.22 -17.96
N PRO A 523 -9.40 -6.80 -16.75
CA PRO A 523 -9.30 -6.05 -15.50
C PRO A 523 -7.90 -5.52 -15.17
N PHE A 524 -6.85 -5.88 -15.93
CA PHE A 524 -5.47 -5.43 -15.67
C PHE A 524 -4.65 -5.28 -16.96
N SER A 525 -5.28 -4.93 -18.08
CA SER A 525 -4.59 -4.66 -19.33
C SER A 525 -5.42 -3.75 -20.23
N TRP A 526 -4.77 -3.21 -21.26
CA TRP A 526 -5.33 -2.27 -22.22
C TRP A 526 -5.08 -2.77 -23.65
N GLU A 527 -6.08 -2.65 -24.52
CA GLU A 527 -5.95 -2.97 -25.95
C GLU A 527 -5.11 -1.89 -26.65
N TYR A 528 -5.37 -0.63 -26.30
CA TYR A 528 -4.57 0.54 -26.62
C TYR A 528 -4.74 1.59 -25.52
N TYR A 529 -3.78 2.48 -25.40
CA TYR A 529 -3.81 3.59 -24.45
C TYR A 529 -3.12 4.82 -25.04
N SER A 530 -3.20 5.94 -24.31
CA SER A 530 -2.56 7.19 -24.69
C SER A 530 -1.85 7.83 -23.50
N ASP A 531 -0.71 8.43 -23.77
CA ASP A 531 0.11 9.11 -22.77
C ASP A 531 -0.26 10.60 -22.72
N GLY A 532 -0.29 11.15 -21.51
CA GLY A 532 -0.23 12.59 -21.30
C GLY A 532 1.17 13.12 -21.62
N HIS A 533 1.23 14.33 -22.15
CA HIS A 533 2.48 15.04 -22.38
C HIS A 533 2.37 16.50 -22.00
N LEU A 534 3.29 16.94 -21.15
CA LEU A 534 3.54 18.34 -20.91
C LEU A 534 4.20 18.98 -22.15
N LEU A 535 3.55 20.01 -22.71
CA LEU A 535 4.12 20.85 -23.77
C LEU A 535 4.89 22.03 -23.16
N GLU A 536 4.29 22.71 -22.19
CA GLU A 536 4.88 23.86 -21.51
C GLU A 536 4.22 24.05 -20.13
N TYR A 537 4.99 24.53 -19.16
CA TYR A 537 4.43 25.14 -17.96
C TYR A 537 5.26 26.36 -17.55
N GLN A 538 4.62 27.33 -16.92
CA GLN A 538 5.27 28.51 -16.38
C GLN A 538 4.60 28.89 -15.06
N ASP A 539 5.40 28.98 -14.00
CA ASP A 539 5.00 29.56 -12.72
C ASP A 539 5.47 31.02 -12.65
N SER A 540 4.52 31.95 -12.57
CA SER A 540 4.79 33.38 -12.47
C SER A 540 4.92 33.89 -11.03
N GLY A 541 4.70 33.02 -10.03
CA GLY A 541 4.58 33.39 -8.61
C GLY A 541 3.20 33.93 -8.21
N THR A 542 2.31 34.19 -9.18
CA THR A 542 0.91 34.57 -8.96
C THR A 542 -0.09 33.61 -9.62
N LYS A 543 0.39 32.84 -10.60
CA LYS A 543 -0.36 31.87 -11.38
C LYS A 543 0.59 30.82 -11.96
N LEU A 544 0.12 29.57 -12.01
CA LEU A 544 0.66 28.51 -12.87
C LEU A 544 -0.09 28.51 -14.21
N TYR A 545 0.65 28.57 -15.31
CA TYR A 545 0.18 28.20 -16.65
C TYR A 545 0.69 26.80 -16.97
N PHE A 546 -0.18 25.92 -17.44
CA PHE A 546 0.13 24.58 -17.94
C PHE A 546 -0.50 24.39 -19.31
N ARG A 547 0.23 23.78 -20.23
CA ARG A 547 -0.27 23.31 -21.52
C ARG A 547 0.19 21.88 -21.75
N GLY A 548 -0.76 20.99 -21.98
CA GLY A 548 -0.52 19.58 -22.24
C GLY A 548 -1.28 19.06 -23.45
N THR A 549 -0.86 17.92 -23.97
CA THR A 549 -1.53 17.19 -25.06
C THR A 549 -1.58 15.70 -24.71
N ILE A 550 -2.41 14.95 -25.42
CA ILE A 550 -2.45 13.49 -25.32
C ILE A 550 -1.84 12.91 -26.59
N ALA A 551 -0.73 12.20 -26.47
CA ALA A 551 -0.19 11.41 -27.58
C ALA A 551 -0.79 10.01 -27.53
N ALA A 552 -1.26 9.56 -28.69
CA ALA A 552 -1.86 8.25 -28.81
C ALA A 552 -1.00 7.34 -29.68
N ASP A 553 -0.95 6.07 -29.32
CA ASP A 553 -0.28 5.03 -30.11
C ASP A 553 -0.99 4.77 -31.45
N VAL A 554 -2.25 5.21 -31.58
CA VAL A 554 -3.06 5.10 -32.79
C VAL A 554 -3.24 6.46 -33.49
N PRO A 555 -3.12 6.54 -34.83
CA PRO A 555 -3.34 7.78 -35.56
C PRO A 555 -4.74 8.35 -35.32
N ARG A 556 -4.82 9.63 -34.97
CA ARG A 556 -6.08 10.33 -34.71
C ARG A 556 -6.44 11.31 -35.82
N LYS A 557 -7.73 11.61 -35.90
CA LYS A 557 -8.28 12.59 -36.86
C LYS A 557 -8.27 14.03 -36.34
N PHE A 558 -7.93 14.22 -35.06
CA PHE A 558 -7.91 15.50 -34.37
C PHE A 558 -6.63 15.64 -33.55
N GLU A 559 -6.31 16.88 -33.20
CA GLU A 559 -5.28 17.22 -32.21
C GLU A 559 -5.99 17.81 -31.00
N TYR A 560 -5.57 17.44 -29.80
CA TYR A 560 -6.17 17.87 -28.54
C TYR A 560 -5.09 18.46 -27.64
N GLU A 561 -5.36 19.66 -27.12
CA GLU A 561 -4.54 20.29 -26.10
C GLU A 561 -5.43 20.77 -24.96
N ARG A 562 -4.92 20.63 -23.74
CA ARG A 562 -5.52 21.23 -22.55
C ARG A 562 -4.60 22.31 -22.01
N ILE A 563 -5.17 23.47 -21.76
CA ILE A 563 -4.53 24.56 -21.03
C ILE A 563 -5.20 24.67 -19.66
N ILE A 564 -4.39 24.70 -18.62
CA ILE A 564 -4.84 24.97 -17.25
C ILE A 564 -4.12 26.21 -16.75
N GLU A 565 -4.88 27.21 -16.33
CA GLU A 565 -4.38 28.38 -15.65
C GLU A 565 -4.89 28.37 -14.21
N PHE A 566 -3.97 28.22 -13.26
CA PHE A 566 -4.28 28.20 -11.85
C PHE A 566 -3.74 29.45 -11.18
N TYR A 567 -4.66 30.33 -10.79
CA TYR A 567 -4.34 31.57 -10.08
C TYR A 567 -4.26 31.29 -8.58
N TYR A 568 -3.23 31.79 -7.93
CA TYR A 568 -2.98 31.55 -6.50
C TYR A 568 -3.99 32.24 -5.56
N GLY A 569 -4.97 32.95 -6.11
CA GLY A 569 -6.23 33.32 -5.45
C GLY A 569 -7.28 32.21 -5.42
N CYS A 570 -6.89 30.94 -5.67
CA CYS A 570 -7.76 29.77 -5.70
C CYS A 570 -8.73 29.70 -6.90
N GLU A 571 -8.35 30.29 -8.04
CA GLU A 571 -9.17 30.27 -9.26
C GLU A 571 -8.54 29.37 -10.32
N LEU A 572 -9.37 28.57 -10.99
CA LEU A 572 -8.94 27.60 -12.01
C LEU A 572 -9.66 27.89 -13.33
N LEU A 573 -8.90 28.14 -14.40
CA LEU A 573 -9.39 28.24 -15.76
C LEU A 573 -8.88 27.05 -16.57
N ILE A 574 -9.78 26.35 -17.24
CA ILE A 574 -9.47 25.18 -18.07
C ILE A 574 -9.97 25.44 -19.48
N GLN A 575 -9.09 25.27 -20.45
CA GLN A 575 -9.42 25.40 -21.87
C GLN A 575 -9.01 24.12 -22.60
N ASP A 576 -9.99 23.47 -23.22
CA ASP A 576 -9.79 22.29 -24.04
C ASP A 576 -9.89 22.69 -25.52
N ILE A 577 -8.79 22.55 -26.24
CA ILE A 577 -8.65 22.98 -27.64
C ILE A 577 -8.58 21.74 -28.53
N VAL A 578 -9.53 21.62 -29.46
CA VAL A 578 -9.56 20.54 -30.46
C VAL A 578 -9.40 21.11 -31.85
N SER A 579 -8.35 20.69 -32.56
CA SER A 579 -8.14 21.06 -33.96
C SER A 579 -8.76 20.01 -34.90
N LYS A 580 -9.38 20.47 -36.00
CA LYS A 580 -10.07 19.66 -37.03
C LYS A 580 -11.29 18.89 -36.48
N PRO A 581 -12.30 19.56 -35.90
CA PRO A 581 -13.52 18.88 -35.48
C PRO A 581 -14.24 18.32 -36.72
N SER A 582 -14.16 17.00 -36.97
CA SER A 582 -15.22 16.34 -37.74
C SER A 582 -16.48 16.23 -36.87
N GLN A 583 -17.52 15.55 -37.35
CA GLN A 583 -18.79 15.33 -36.63
C GLN A 583 -18.58 14.48 -35.36
N PHE A 584 -17.95 15.06 -34.34
CA PHE A 584 -17.67 14.45 -33.05
C PHE A 584 -18.59 15.03 -31.97
N PHE A 585 -18.91 14.23 -30.97
CA PHE A 585 -19.49 14.67 -29.72
C PHE A 585 -18.40 14.93 -28.70
N PHE A 586 -18.47 16.10 -28.06
CA PHE A 586 -17.53 16.54 -27.04
C PHE A 586 -18.21 16.52 -25.68
N SER A 587 -17.50 16.08 -24.65
CA SER A 587 -17.98 16.10 -23.26
C SER A 587 -16.82 16.41 -22.33
N GLN A 588 -17.04 17.28 -21.35
CA GLN A 588 -16.06 17.57 -20.31
C GLN A 588 -16.60 17.03 -18.99
N TYR A 589 -15.80 16.22 -18.31
CA TYR A 589 -16.19 15.58 -17.05
C TYR A 589 -15.45 16.23 -15.89
N PHE A 590 -16.16 16.39 -14.78
CA PHE A 590 -15.64 16.88 -13.51
C PHE A 590 -16.18 16.02 -12.38
N ILE A 591 -15.27 15.44 -11.61
CA ILE A 591 -15.56 14.49 -10.54
C ILE A 591 -15.47 15.21 -9.22
N LEU A 592 -16.64 15.51 -8.64
CA LEU A 592 -16.74 16.21 -7.37
C LEU A 592 -16.48 15.28 -6.19
N SER A 593 -15.87 15.82 -5.15
CA SER A 593 -15.78 15.16 -3.85
C SER A 593 -17.19 14.82 -3.31
N PRO A 594 -17.39 13.63 -2.70
CA PRO A 594 -18.71 13.12 -2.31
C PRO A 594 -19.43 13.95 -1.23
N HIS A 595 -18.74 14.89 -0.58
CA HIS A 595 -19.32 15.80 0.41
C HIS A 595 -19.83 17.11 -0.18
N LEU A 596 -19.60 17.32 -1.49
CA LEU A 596 -20.09 18.49 -2.22
C LEU A 596 -21.42 18.17 -2.90
N ILE A 597 -22.22 19.21 -3.06
CA ILE A 597 -23.44 19.17 -3.88
C ILE A 597 -23.31 20.17 -5.01
N CYS A 598 -23.83 19.83 -6.19
CA CYS A 598 -23.92 20.72 -7.33
C CYS A 598 -25.38 21.04 -7.67
N SER A 599 -25.59 22.19 -8.30
CA SER A 599 -26.86 22.55 -8.92
C SER A 599 -26.63 23.49 -10.09
N LEU A 600 -27.48 23.40 -11.10
CA LEU A 600 -27.43 24.28 -12.26
C LEU A 600 -28.04 25.64 -11.96
N ASN A 601 -27.32 26.70 -12.32
CA ASN A 601 -27.75 28.09 -12.22
C ASN A 601 -27.44 28.83 -13.53
N GLY A 602 -28.38 28.80 -14.48
CA GLY A 602 -28.19 29.39 -15.80
C GLY A 602 -27.07 28.70 -16.58
N ASN A 603 -26.01 29.45 -16.89
CA ASN A 603 -24.82 28.93 -17.57
C ASN A 603 -23.68 28.56 -16.61
N ALA A 604 -23.96 28.41 -15.33
CA ALA A 604 -22.99 28.00 -14.32
C ALA A 604 -23.50 26.82 -13.47
N ILE A 605 -22.57 26.06 -12.91
CA ILE A 605 -22.80 25.07 -11.88
C ILE A 605 -22.39 25.72 -10.55
N LEU A 606 -23.34 25.80 -9.61
CA LEU A 606 -23.05 26.16 -8.24
C LEU A 606 -22.68 24.91 -7.45
N ILE A 607 -21.45 24.88 -6.94
CA ILE A 607 -20.95 23.84 -6.06
C ILE A 607 -21.00 24.37 -4.64
N ALA A 608 -21.63 23.63 -3.73
CA ALA A 608 -21.73 24.01 -2.32
C ALA A 608 -21.15 22.94 -1.40
N ARG A 609 -20.38 23.39 -0.41
CA ARG A 609 -19.90 22.56 0.70
C ARG A 609 -20.94 22.57 1.80
N ARG A 610 -21.27 21.39 2.33
CA ARG A 610 -22.18 21.26 3.47
C ARG A 610 -21.43 20.83 4.72
N ASP A 611 -21.78 21.40 5.87
CA ASP A 611 -21.30 20.94 7.16
C ASP A 611 -22.03 19.66 7.61
N PHE A 612 -21.67 19.15 8.81
CA PHE A 612 -22.34 17.98 9.39
C PHE A 612 -23.83 18.20 9.70
N ASN A 613 -24.29 19.45 9.76
CA ASN A 613 -25.70 19.83 9.93
C ASN A 613 -26.41 20.06 8.59
N ASN A 614 -25.74 19.80 7.47
CA ASN A 614 -26.24 19.99 6.11
C ASN A 614 -26.42 21.48 5.72
N GLU A 615 -25.80 22.41 6.45
CA GLU A 615 -25.80 23.85 6.14
C GLU A 615 -24.72 24.18 5.11
N VAL A 616 -25.01 25.08 4.17
CA VAL A 616 -24.04 25.53 3.16
C VAL A 616 -23.00 26.44 3.83
N ILE A 617 -21.74 26.01 3.81
CA ILE A 617 -20.61 26.73 4.44
C ILE A 617 -19.64 27.35 3.43
N GLY A 618 -19.84 27.11 2.13
CA GLY A 618 -19.07 27.71 1.06
C GLY A 618 -19.70 27.42 -0.30
N THR A 619 -19.50 28.33 -1.27
CA THR A 619 -20.01 28.20 -2.63
C THR A 619 -18.93 28.54 -3.65
N MET A 620 -18.85 27.76 -4.71
CA MET A 620 -18.03 28.01 -5.89
C MET A 620 -18.93 28.05 -7.13
N GLU A 621 -18.66 28.98 -8.02
CA GLU A 621 -19.33 29.07 -9.31
C GLU A 621 -18.39 28.51 -10.39
N PHE A 622 -18.89 27.55 -11.16
CA PHE A 622 -18.21 26.94 -12.28
C PHE A 622 -18.96 27.29 -13.57
N SER A 623 -18.40 28.16 -14.40
CA SER A 623 -19.02 28.59 -15.66
C SER A 623 -18.33 27.95 -16.86
N ILE A 624 -19.09 27.45 -17.83
CA ILE A 624 -18.58 27.00 -19.13
C ILE A 624 -18.89 28.07 -20.19
N ASP A 625 -17.87 28.48 -20.93
CA ASP A 625 -18.00 29.31 -22.14
C ASP A 625 -17.59 28.48 -23.36
N THR A 626 -18.48 28.36 -24.36
CA THR A 626 -18.20 27.60 -25.58
C THR A 626 -18.71 28.31 -26.82
N ASP A 627 -17.97 28.20 -27.93
CA ASP A 627 -18.38 28.72 -29.24
C ASP A 627 -19.56 27.94 -29.90
N ASN A 628 -20.05 26.85 -29.27
CA ASN A 628 -21.09 25.96 -29.80
C ASN A 628 -22.31 25.82 -28.85
N ASP A 629 -23.43 25.28 -29.33
CA ASP A 629 -24.56 24.91 -28.47
C ASP A 629 -24.17 23.76 -27.52
N PHE A 630 -24.48 23.89 -26.22
CA PHE A 630 -24.17 22.88 -25.20
C PHE A 630 -25.34 22.63 -24.25
N THR A 631 -25.28 21.52 -23.51
CA THR A 631 -26.30 21.17 -22.51
C THR A 631 -25.61 20.60 -21.29
N TYR A 632 -25.93 21.11 -20.11
CA TYR A 632 -25.50 20.52 -18.85
C TYR A 632 -26.30 19.26 -18.54
N ALA A 633 -25.64 18.23 -18.01
CA ALA A 633 -26.27 17.05 -17.44
C ALA A 633 -25.53 16.70 -16.15
N ASP A 634 -26.29 16.46 -15.08
CA ASP A 634 -25.80 15.92 -13.81
C ASP A 634 -25.58 14.39 -13.89
#